data_AF-A0A9C8ZQE5-F1
#
_entry.id   AF-A0A9C8ZQE5-F1
#
_cell.length_a   1.000
_cell.length_b   1.000
_cell.length_c   1.000
_cell.angle_alpha   90.00
_cell.angle_beta   90.00
_cell.angle_gamma   90.00
#
_symmetry.space_group_name_H-M   'P 1'
#
loop_
_entity.id
_entity.type
_entity.pdbx_description
1 polymer ?
#
loop_
_entity_poly.entity_id
_entity_poly.type
_entity_poly.pdbx_seq_one_letter_code
_entity_poly.pdbx_strand_id
1 'polypeptide(L)'
;MQRHERLALIALGLILIGLPLATLGYQYVLRPALAPTRVIDIRAAAPENGGFQPASVQVATGETVTLRFYASDVTHGVAIGPGLGIDLGQIEPGHVAEVTVTFSEAGTYTYYCNTWCSDGHWRMRGVIEVRDPDNPAVLPTVPPDPIIEALLTEGVDVDAIPGDEVAPVPGLGPDVRLSAERGESLLSELTIPSELQEAAWRFTHTPSEGLTLLAEANPGWAIADMADAVAALWVADTSARTLADAISLYEKNCAACHGQTGNGDGPAADTTAEAPIAFADAAHMFGRRGDVLYAKTRRGGMGTGMPNFGTVFTREETLALVDYLWTLAFGAAGSP
;
A
#
# COMPACT_ATOMS: atom_id res chain seq x y z
N MET A 1 -6.17 62.47 34.81
CA MET A 1 -6.50 61.05 34.95
C MET A 1 -6.53 60.68 36.42
N GLN A 2 -7.74 60.54 36.99
CA GLN A 2 -7.91 60.16 38.39
C GLN A 2 -7.41 58.72 38.60
N ARG A 3 -6.92 58.37 39.80
CA ARG A 3 -6.41 57.01 40.10
C ARG A 3 -7.35 55.89 39.66
N HIS A 4 -8.66 56.12 39.74
CA HIS A 4 -9.71 55.20 39.33
C HIS A 4 -9.71 54.90 37.83
N GLU A 5 -9.39 55.88 36.98
CA GLU A 5 -9.34 55.72 35.52
C GLU A 5 -8.15 54.86 35.08
N ARG A 6 -6.99 55.03 35.75
CA ARG A 6 -5.83 54.17 35.54
C ARG A 6 -6.10 52.72 35.96
N LEU A 7 -6.79 52.53 37.09
CA LEU A 7 -7.18 51.20 37.56
C LEU A 7 -8.16 50.52 36.59
N ALA A 8 -9.13 51.27 36.06
CA ALA A 8 -10.07 50.76 35.07
C ALA A 8 -9.39 50.33 33.76
N LEU A 9 -8.44 51.13 33.26
CA LEU A 9 -7.68 50.78 32.06
C LEU A 9 -6.78 49.55 32.25
N ILE A 10 -6.15 49.40 33.43
CA ILE A 10 -5.36 48.19 33.76
C ILE A 10 -6.26 46.96 33.82
N ALA A 11 -7.41 47.05 34.49
CA ALA A 11 -8.38 45.96 34.57
C ALA A 11 -8.90 45.55 33.18
N LEU A 12 -9.23 46.53 32.34
CA LEU A 12 -9.66 46.30 30.97
C LEU A 12 -8.55 45.62 30.14
N GLY A 13 -7.29 46.04 30.27
CA GLY A 13 -6.15 45.38 29.62
C GLY A 13 -5.94 43.94 30.09
N LEU A 14 -6.08 43.66 31.39
CA LEU A 14 -6.03 42.31 31.92
C LEU A 14 -7.15 41.42 31.37
N ILE A 15 -8.35 41.96 31.16
CA ILE A 15 -9.49 41.21 30.62
C ILE A 15 -9.34 41.00 29.11
N LEU A 16 -9.02 42.05 28.35
CA LEU A 16 -9.00 42.00 26.89
C LEU A 16 -7.73 41.36 26.31
N ILE A 17 -6.62 41.38 27.06
CA ILE A 17 -5.33 40.88 26.59
C ILE A 17 -4.80 39.80 27.54
N GLY A 18 -4.78 40.08 28.85
CA GLY A 18 -4.25 39.15 29.84
C GLY A 18 -5.00 37.81 29.88
N LEU A 19 -6.33 37.85 29.88
CA LEU A 19 -7.16 36.65 29.95
C LEU A 19 -7.05 35.81 28.67
N PRO A 20 -7.17 36.36 27.43
CA PRO A 20 -6.91 35.60 26.21
C PRO A 20 -5.50 35.04 26.15
N LEU A 21 -4.46 35.82 26.48
CA LEU A 21 -3.08 35.31 26.50
C LEU A 21 -2.88 34.19 27.52
N ALA A 22 -3.47 34.31 28.72
CA ALA A 22 -3.43 33.25 29.72
C ALA A 22 -4.19 32.01 29.27
N THR A 23 -5.32 32.18 28.58
CA THR A 23 -6.14 31.08 28.06
C THR A 23 -5.42 30.36 26.91
N LEU A 24 -4.86 31.12 25.97
CA LEU A 24 -4.06 30.59 24.86
C LEU A 24 -2.77 29.95 25.40
N GLY A 25 -2.07 30.59 26.34
CA GLY A 25 -0.89 30.02 26.99
C GLY A 25 -1.21 28.74 27.76
N TYR A 26 -2.36 28.68 28.44
CA TYR A 26 -2.81 27.45 29.07
C TYR A 26 -3.14 26.36 28.03
N GLN A 27 -3.89 26.70 26.98
CA GLN A 27 -4.33 25.74 25.96
C GLN A 27 -3.20 25.20 25.09
N TYR A 28 -2.26 26.05 24.67
CA TYR A 28 -1.22 25.71 23.70
C TYR A 28 0.15 25.43 24.33
N VAL A 29 0.35 25.74 25.62
CA VAL A 29 1.65 25.52 26.31
C VAL A 29 1.52 24.64 27.55
N LEU A 30 0.79 25.09 28.59
CA LEU A 30 0.75 24.36 29.88
C LEU A 30 -0.01 23.04 29.79
N ARG A 31 -1.17 23.00 29.15
CA ARG A 31 -2.02 21.81 29.09
C ARG A 31 -1.36 20.66 28.31
N PRO A 32 -0.72 20.86 27.14
CA PRO A 32 0.04 19.81 26.46
C PRO A 32 1.24 19.31 27.28
N ALA A 33 1.97 20.21 27.95
CA ALA A 33 3.14 19.84 28.76
C ALA A 33 2.80 19.00 30.01
N LEU A 34 1.56 19.11 30.50
CA LEU A 34 1.05 18.35 31.64
C LEU A 34 0.20 17.13 31.23
N ALA A 35 -0.01 16.92 29.92
CA ALA A 35 -0.80 15.80 29.43
C ALA A 35 -0.03 14.48 29.67
N PRO A 36 -0.70 13.42 30.12
CA PRO A 36 -0.07 12.11 30.33
C PRO A 36 0.40 11.47 29.02
N THR A 37 -0.07 11.99 27.87
CA THR A 37 0.21 11.49 26.53
C THR A 37 0.62 12.68 25.66
N ARG A 38 1.75 12.54 24.95
CA ARG A 38 2.23 13.57 24.03
C ARG A 38 1.31 13.63 22.82
N VAL A 39 0.75 14.81 22.54
CA VAL A 39 -0.07 15.08 21.36
C VAL A 39 0.80 15.69 20.27
N ILE A 40 0.71 15.15 19.05
CA ILE A 40 1.51 15.58 17.90
C ILE A 40 0.55 16.00 16.80
N ASP A 41 0.56 17.30 16.52
CA ASP A 41 -0.25 17.90 15.46
C ASP A 41 0.42 17.74 14.10
N ILE A 42 -0.30 17.14 13.16
CA ILE A 42 0.14 16.87 11.80
C ILE A 42 -0.83 17.54 10.82
N ARG A 43 -0.39 18.63 10.21
CA ARG A 43 -1.13 19.30 9.15
C ARG A 43 -1.04 18.47 7.87
N ALA A 44 -2.17 18.22 7.24
CA ALA A 44 -2.27 17.68 5.89
C ALA A 44 -2.53 18.82 4.88
N ALA A 45 -1.69 18.88 3.85
CA ALA A 45 -1.85 19.74 2.70
C ALA A 45 -1.42 18.97 1.44
N ALA A 46 -1.89 19.38 0.26
CA ALA A 46 -1.43 18.82 -1.00
C ALA A 46 0.11 18.87 -1.08
N PRO A 47 0.78 17.91 -1.73
CA PRO A 47 2.25 17.84 -1.83
C PRO A 47 2.89 19.14 -2.33
N GLU A 48 2.29 19.80 -3.32
CA GLU A 48 2.70 21.10 -3.85
C GLU A 48 2.62 22.24 -2.81
N ASN A 49 1.81 22.07 -1.76
CA ASN A 49 1.65 22.99 -0.63
C ASN A 49 2.46 22.56 0.60
N GLY A 50 3.35 21.57 0.45
CA GLY A 50 4.28 21.12 1.48
C GLY A 50 3.85 19.86 2.25
N GLY A 51 2.85 19.13 1.77
CA GLY A 51 2.52 17.79 2.24
C GLY A 51 2.12 17.72 3.73
N PHE A 52 2.41 16.57 4.36
CA PHE A 52 2.24 16.43 5.79
C PHE A 52 3.31 17.21 6.58
N GLN A 53 2.90 17.95 7.60
CA GLN A 53 3.79 18.73 8.46
C GLN A 53 3.49 18.52 9.96
N PRO A 54 4.47 18.09 10.77
CA PRO A 54 5.86 17.81 10.37
C PRO A 54 5.95 16.60 9.43
N ALA A 55 6.97 16.55 8.58
CA ALA A 55 7.21 15.43 7.66
C ALA A 55 7.92 14.24 8.32
N SER A 56 8.51 14.46 9.50
CA SER A 56 9.08 13.41 10.35
C SER A 56 8.70 13.68 11.81
N VAL A 57 8.32 12.63 12.51
CA VAL A 57 7.95 12.62 13.92
C VAL A 57 8.84 11.61 14.63
N GLN A 58 9.48 12.01 15.73
CA GLN A 58 10.25 11.09 16.56
C GLN A 58 9.44 10.64 17.78
N VAL A 59 9.45 9.34 18.03
CA VAL A 59 8.76 8.67 19.14
C VAL A 59 9.73 7.67 19.79
N ALA A 60 9.65 7.48 21.10
CA ALA A 60 10.45 6.44 21.77
C ALA A 60 9.72 5.10 21.74
N THR A 61 10.47 3.99 21.70
CA THR A 61 9.89 2.66 21.88
C THR A 61 9.15 2.57 23.22
N GLY A 62 7.93 2.05 23.20
CA GLY A 62 7.02 1.98 24.35
C GLY A 62 6.30 3.30 24.67
N GLU A 63 6.58 4.39 23.97
CA GLU A 63 5.87 5.67 24.16
C GLU A 63 4.47 5.60 23.56
N THR A 64 3.47 6.03 24.34
CA THR A 64 2.11 6.29 23.86
C THR A 64 2.01 7.74 23.41
N VAL A 65 1.60 7.96 22.16
CA VAL A 65 1.38 9.29 21.59
C VAL A 65 -0.01 9.39 20.96
N THR A 66 -0.58 10.59 20.96
CA THR A 66 -1.77 10.91 20.19
C THR A 66 -1.36 11.69 18.95
N LEU A 67 -1.54 11.08 17.78
CA LEU A 67 -1.30 11.72 16.49
C LEU A 67 -2.60 12.37 16.03
N ARG A 68 -2.56 13.68 15.75
CA ARG A 68 -3.75 14.46 15.40
C ARG A 68 -3.56 15.10 14.03
N PHE A 69 -4.33 14.62 13.06
CA PHE A 69 -4.27 15.04 11.67
C PHE A 69 -5.39 16.03 11.35
N TYR A 70 -5.08 17.09 10.62
CA TYR A 70 -6.07 18.06 10.16
C TYR A 70 -5.77 18.54 8.75
N ALA A 71 -6.80 18.65 7.92
CA ALA A 71 -6.67 19.12 6.54
C ALA A 71 -6.74 20.64 6.46
N SER A 72 -5.82 21.25 5.70
CA SER A 72 -5.73 22.71 5.55
C SER A 72 -6.14 23.25 4.18
N ASP A 73 -6.34 22.39 3.18
CA ASP A 73 -6.71 22.77 1.81
C ASP A 73 -7.85 21.91 1.23
N VAL A 74 -7.57 20.67 0.84
CA VAL A 74 -8.53 19.72 0.24
C VAL A 74 -8.76 18.52 1.16
N THR A 75 -9.66 17.62 0.79
CA THR A 75 -9.83 16.36 1.49
C THR A 75 -8.61 15.47 1.33
N HIS A 76 -8.12 14.91 2.43
CA HIS A 76 -7.01 13.96 2.46
C HIS A 76 -7.42 12.66 3.10
N GLY A 77 -6.73 11.59 2.80
CA GLY A 77 -6.79 10.33 3.54
C GLY A 77 -5.66 10.28 4.56
N VAL A 78 -5.82 9.49 5.63
CA VAL A 78 -4.75 9.23 6.59
C VAL A 78 -4.74 7.76 6.97
N ALA A 79 -3.69 7.06 6.57
CA ALA A 79 -3.37 5.73 7.04
C ALA A 79 -1.93 5.66 7.54
N ILE A 80 -1.62 4.69 8.40
CA ILE A 80 -0.29 4.49 8.97
C ILE A 80 0.12 3.02 8.85
N GLY A 81 1.28 2.79 8.26
CA GLY A 81 1.87 1.46 8.12
C GLY A 81 3.39 1.47 8.26
N PRO A 82 4.06 0.33 8.13
CA PRO A 82 3.47 -1.00 7.97
C PRO A 82 2.93 -1.57 9.30
N GLY A 83 1.94 -2.46 9.21
CA GLY A 83 1.57 -3.37 10.31
C GLY A 83 0.79 -2.78 11.48
N LEU A 84 0.45 -1.50 11.46
CA LEU A 84 -0.37 -0.88 12.52
C LEU A 84 -1.87 -1.03 12.29
N GLY A 85 -2.30 -1.29 11.05
CA GLY A 85 -3.73 -1.41 10.71
C GLY A 85 -4.53 -0.12 10.96
N ILE A 86 -3.85 1.03 10.99
CA ILE A 86 -4.49 2.33 11.25
C ILE A 86 -4.87 2.96 9.92
N ASP A 87 -6.18 3.11 9.70
CA ASP A 87 -6.76 3.92 8.62
C ASP A 87 -7.84 4.82 9.24
N LEU A 88 -7.59 6.12 9.26
CA LEU A 88 -8.50 7.13 9.81
C LEU A 88 -9.50 7.63 8.77
N GLY A 89 -9.43 7.11 7.55
CA GLY A 89 -10.28 7.52 6.44
C GLY A 89 -10.00 8.95 5.97
N GLN A 90 -11.03 9.57 5.42
CA GLN A 90 -10.95 10.91 4.85
C GLN A 90 -11.09 11.99 5.93
N ILE A 91 -10.25 13.02 5.84
CA ILE A 91 -10.29 14.25 6.63
C ILE A 91 -10.61 15.43 5.72
N GLU A 92 -11.77 16.04 5.94
CA GLU A 92 -12.18 17.26 5.24
C GLU A 92 -11.52 18.50 5.87
N PRO A 93 -11.35 19.61 5.12
CA PRO A 93 -10.87 20.87 5.67
C PRO A 93 -11.68 21.32 6.90
N GLY A 94 -10.98 21.71 7.97
CA GLY A 94 -11.60 22.12 9.24
C GLY A 94 -11.99 20.96 10.17
N HIS A 95 -11.84 19.71 9.74
CA HIS A 95 -11.99 18.52 10.59
C HIS A 95 -10.64 18.00 11.06
N VAL A 96 -10.70 17.24 12.15
CA VAL A 96 -9.55 16.65 12.82
C VAL A 96 -9.81 15.15 13.00
N ALA A 97 -8.88 14.31 12.56
CA ALA A 97 -8.83 12.90 12.92
C ALA A 97 -7.68 12.67 13.88
N GLU A 98 -7.87 11.79 14.86
CA GLU A 98 -6.84 11.48 15.84
C GLU A 98 -6.78 10.01 16.15
N VAL A 99 -5.57 9.55 16.49
CA VAL A 99 -5.32 8.18 16.93
C VAL A 99 -4.32 8.19 18.07
N THR A 100 -4.62 7.42 19.11
CA THR A 100 -3.68 7.18 20.21
C THR A 100 -3.05 5.80 19.99
N VAL A 101 -1.72 5.78 19.88
CA VAL A 101 -0.95 4.59 19.51
C VAL A 101 0.27 4.47 20.41
N THR A 102 0.61 3.22 20.76
CA THR A 102 1.85 2.86 21.44
C THR A 102 2.73 2.10 20.47
N PHE A 103 3.95 2.59 20.24
CA PHE A 103 4.89 1.94 19.34
C PHE A 103 5.77 0.96 20.11
N SER A 104 5.49 -0.33 20.03
CA SER A 104 6.21 -1.37 20.79
C SER A 104 7.58 -1.72 20.20
N GLU A 105 7.82 -1.42 18.93
CA GLU A 105 9.03 -1.81 18.21
C GLU A 105 9.72 -0.58 17.61
N ALA A 106 11.05 -0.54 17.74
CA ALA A 106 11.85 0.45 17.04
C ALA A 106 11.76 0.21 15.53
N GLY A 107 11.61 1.28 14.77
CA GLY A 107 11.24 1.14 13.37
C GLY A 107 10.95 2.46 12.69
N THR A 108 10.74 2.38 11.38
CA THR A 108 10.23 3.49 10.58
C THR A 108 8.82 3.14 10.14
N TYR A 109 7.86 3.96 10.53
CA TYR A 109 6.48 3.88 10.06
C TYR A 109 6.18 5.07 9.15
N THR A 110 5.31 4.87 8.17
CA THR A 110 4.87 5.90 7.23
C THR A 110 3.41 6.24 7.53
N TYR A 111 3.10 7.51 7.80
CA TYR A 111 1.73 8.00 7.58
C TYR A 111 1.63 8.54 6.16
N TYR A 112 0.57 8.15 5.46
CA TYR A 112 0.41 8.41 4.04
C TYR A 112 -1.04 8.73 3.71
N CYS A 113 -1.23 9.49 2.64
CA CYS A 113 -2.54 9.77 2.09
C CYS A 113 -2.97 8.61 1.19
N ASN A 114 -4.19 8.12 1.38
CA ASN A 114 -4.82 7.05 0.59
C ASN A 114 -6.09 7.53 -0.14
N THR A 115 -6.23 8.84 -0.32
CA THR A 115 -7.32 9.51 -1.03
C THR A 115 -6.75 10.52 -2.02
N TRP A 116 -7.18 10.46 -3.27
CA TRP A 116 -6.71 11.35 -4.34
C TRP A 116 -6.92 12.83 -3.99
N CYS A 117 -5.83 13.52 -3.62
CA CYS A 117 -5.86 14.92 -3.18
C CYS A 117 -5.24 15.90 -4.19
N SER A 118 -4.45 15.41 -5.15
CA SER A 118 -3.75 16.18 -6.18
C SER A 118 -3.09 15.20 -7.17
N ASP A 119 -2.54 15.70 -8.29
CA ASP A 119 -1.71 14.90 -9.20
C ASP A 119 -0.44 14.36 -8.50
N GLY A 120 0.03 15.07 -7.47
CA GLY A 120 1.16 14.66 -6.64
C GLY A 120 0.81 13.65 -5.55
N HIS A 121 -0.45 13.20 -5.44
CA HIS A 121 -1.00 12.50 -4.28
C HIS A 121 -0.10 11.39 -3.70
N TRP A 122 0.51 10.58 -4.55
CA TRP A 122 1.40 9.48 -4.14
C TRP A 122 2.65 9.92 -3.36
N ARG A 123 3.05 11.19 -3.47
CA ARG A 123 4.14 11.83 -2.69
C ARG A 123 3.70 12.26 -1.29
N MET A 124 2.40 12.22 -0.99
CA MET A 124 1.86 12.70 0.27
C MET A 124 2.09 11.69 1.39
N ARG A 125 3.31 11.74 1.95
CA ARG A 125 3.79 10.83 2.98
C ARG A 125 4.63 11.59 4.00
N GLY A 126 4.67 11.07 5.23
CA GLY A 126 5.67 11.44 6.21
C GLY A 126 5.97 10.26 7.12
N VAL A 127 6.93 10.45 8.00
CA VAL A 127 7.60 9.36 8.71
C VAL A 127 7.43 9.49 10.21
N ILE A 128 7.29 8.35 10.88
CA ILE A 128 7.40 8.20 12.32
C ILE A 128 8.65 7.36 12.58
N GLU A 129 9.66 7.99 13.15
CA GLU A 129 10.90 7.35 13.57
C GLU A 129 10.76 6.91 15.03
N VAL A 130 10.56 5.61 15.24
CA VAL A 130 10.50 5.01 16.57
C VAL A 130 11.90 4.59 16.99
N ARG A 131 12.45 5.27 17.99
CA ARG A 131 13.83 5.12 18.45
C ARG A 131 13.88 4.41 19.80
N ASP A 132 14.90 3.57 19.96
CA ASP A 132 15.22 2.99 21.26
C ASP A 132 15.79 4.09 22.18
N PRO A 133 15.14 4.41 23.31
CA PRO A 133 15.64 5.41 24.26
C PRO A 133 16.98 5.02 24.90
N ASP A 134 17.29 3.72 25.00
CA ASP A 134 18.57 3.25 25.52
C ASP A 134 19.70 3.39 24.48
N ASN A 135 19.35 3.47 23.19
CA ASN A 135 20.29 3.55 22.07
C ASN A 135 19.88 4.60 21.01
N PRO A 136 19.73 5.89 21.37
CA PRO A 136 19.10 6.90 20.51
C PRO A 136 19.90 7.24 19.23
N ALA A 137 21.20 6.92 19.22
CA ALA A 137 22.08 7.12 18.07
C ALA A 137 21.88 6.07 16.96
N VAL A 138 21.25 4.93 17.27
CA VAL A 138 20.96 3.88 16.29
C VAL A 138 19.74 4.31 15.50
N LEU A 139 19.91 4.50 14.19
CA LEU A 139 18.80 4.72 13.28
C LEU A 139 18.05 3.40 13.05
N PRO A 140 16.71 3.41 13.02
CA PRO A 140 15.95 2.24 12.61
C PRO A 140 16.39 1.82 11.20
N THR A 141 16.85 0.58 11.06
CA THR A 141 17.19 0.01 9.75
C THR A 141 15.97 -0.67 9.17
N VAL A 142 15.81 -0.60 7.84
CA VAL A 142 14.80 -1.41 7.14
C VAL A 142 15.33 -2.84 7.10
N PRO A 143 14.62 -3.83 7.67
CA PRO A 143 15.05 -5.22 7.57
C PRO A 143 15.14 -5.65 6.11
N PRO A 144 16.18 -6.43 5.72
CA PRO A 144 16.27 -6.95 4.37
C PRO A 144 15.07 -7.83 4.06
N ASP A 145 14.60 -7.79 2.81
CA ASP A 145 13.50 -8.64 2.37
C ASP A 145 14.04 -9.91 1.71
N PRO A 146 13.81 -11.10 2.28
CA PRO A 146 14.40 -12.34 1.79
C PRO A 146 13.93 -12.72 0.37
N ILE A 147 12.73 -12.29 -0.05
CA ILE A 147 12.23 -12.57 -1.41
C ILE A 147 12.99 -11.71 -2.41
N ILE A 148 13.22 -10.44 -2.09
CA ILE A 148 13.99 -9.53 -2.95
C ILE A 148 15.45 -9.98 -3.02
N GLU A 149 16.05 -10.37 -1.88
CA GLU A 149 17.44 -10.89 -1.86
C GLU A 149 17.58 -12.18 -2.68
N ALA A 150 16.58 -13.06 -2.65
CA ALA A 150 16.58 -14.27 -3.47
C ALA A 150 16.57 -13.94 -4.97
N LEU A 151 15.71 -13.01 -5.41
CA LEU A 151 15.66 -12.54 -6.80
C LEU A 151 16.97 -11.91 -7.24
N LEU A 152 17.57 -11.08 -6.39
CA LEU A 152 18.88 -10.46 -6.67
C LEU A 152 19.98 -11.51 -6.80
N THR A 153 19.94 -12.55 -5.96
CA THR A 153 20.89 -13.68 -6.02
C THR A 153 20.73 -14.50 -7.31
N GLU A 154 19.49 -14.66 -7.79
CA GLU A 154 19.17 -15.28 -9.08
C GLU A 154 19.61 -14.42 -10.28
N GLY A 155 19.90 -13.13 -10.06
CA GLY A 155 20.25 -12.17 -11.11
C GLY A 155 19.03 -11.59 -11.83
N VAL A 156 17.85 -11.67 -11.22
CA VAL A 156 16.62 -11.07 -11.75
C VAL A 156 16.64 -9.56 -11.54
N ASP A 157 16.53 -8.81 -12.63
CA ASP A 157 16.39 -7.36 -12.57
C ASP A 157 14.93 -6.98 -12.27
N VAL A 158 14.64 -6.74 -10.99
CA VAL A 158 13.32 -6.29 -10.52
C VAL A 158 12.96 -4.89 -11.04
N ASP A 159 13.97 -4.06 -11.33
CA ASP A 159 13.75 -2.68 -11.75
C ASP A 159 13.53 -2.57 -13.26
N ALA A 160 13.87 -3.62 -14.02
CA ALA A 160 13.60 -3.71 -15.46
C ALA A 160 12.16 -3.28 -15.77
N ILE A 161 12.03 -2.39 -16.76
CA ILE A 161 10.73 -2.02 -17.32
C ILE A 161 10.27 -3.25 -18.12
N PRO A 162 9.13 -3.86 -17.78
CA PRO A 162 8.61 -4.96 -18.58
C PRO A 162 8.43 -4.46 -20.02
N GLY A 163 9.05 -5.11 -20.99
CA GLY A 163 8.78 -4.80 -22.39
C GLY A 163 7.34 -5.16 -22.76
N ASP A 164 6.79 -4.45 -23.74
CA ASP A 164 5.45 -4.71 -24.29
C ASP A 164 5.34 -6.08 -24.99
N GLU A 165 6.47 -6.74 -25.26
CA GLU A 165 6.49 -8.10 -25.80
C GLU A 165 6.03 -9.11 -24.75
N VAL A 166 4.72 -9.29 -24.68
CA VAL A 166 4.11 -10.48 -24.10
C VAL A 166 4.50 -11.66 -25.00
N ALA A 167 5.38 -12.53 -24.52
CA ALA A 167 5.62 -13.79 -25.20
C ALA A 167 4.25 -14.49 -25.36
N PRO A 168 3.82 -14.83 -26.59
CA PRO A 168 2.53 -15.48 -26.78
C PRO A 168 2.51 -16.77 -25.98
N VAL A 169 1.46 -16.97 -25.18
CA VAL A 169 1.30 -18.21 -24.42
C VAL A 169 1.26 -19.37 -25.42
N PRO A 170 2.21 -20.33 -25.37
CA PRO A 170 2.30 -21.38 -26.36
C PRO A 170 0.98 -22.15 -26.49
N GLY A 171 0.41 -22.18 -27.70
CA GLY A 171 -0.83 -22.90 -27.98
C GLY A 171 -2.13 -22.16 -27.63
N LEU A 172 -2.07 -20.91 -27.13
CA LEU A 172 -3.24 -20.05 -26.96
C LEU A 172 -3.26 -18.97 -28.05
N GLY A 173 -4.43 -18.78 -28.66
CA GLY A 173 -4.66 -17.67 -29.58
C GLY A 173 -4.76 -16.32 -28.85
N PRO A 174 -4.63 -15.20 -29.57
CA PRO A 174 -4.69 -13.86 -28.98
C PRO A 174 -6.03 -13.52 -28.31
N ASP A 175 -7.10 -14.23 -28.65
CA ASP A 175 -8.46 -14.02 -28.13
C ASP A 175 -8.85 -14.99 -27.00
N VAL A 176 -7.92 -15.83 -26.52
CA VAL A 176 -8.23 -16.78 -25.45
C VAL A 176 -8.54 -16.04 -24.15
N ARG A 177 -9.75 -16.25 -23.62
CA ARG A 177 -10.15 -15.77 -22.30
C ARG A 177 -9.96 -16.87 -21.29
N LEU A 178 -8.94 -16.75 -20.44
CA LEU A 178 -8.72 -17.69 -19.34
C LEU A 178 -9.79 -17.55 -18.26
N SER A 179 -10.12 -18.65 -17.60
CA SER A 179 -11.12 -18.70 -16.53
C SER A 179 -10.74 -19.71 -15.47
N ALA A 180 -10.47 -19.23 -14.25
CA ALA A 180 -10.22 -20.09 -13.11
C ALA A 180 -11.43 -20.99 -12.77
N GLU A 181 -12.67 -20.47 -12.91
CA GLU A 181 -13.89 -21.26 -12.65
C GLU A 181 -13.99 -22.47 -13.58
N ARG A 182 -13.74 -22.30 -14.88
CA ARG A 182 -13.69 -23.43 -15.82
C ARG A 182 -12.55 -24.38 -15.45
N GLY A 183 -11.38 -23.83 -15.13
CA GLY A 183 -10.22 -24.62 -14.73
C GLY A 183 -10.47 -25.49 -13.50
N GLU A 184 -11.13 -24.95 -12.49
CA GLU A 184 -11.46 -25.65 -11.24
C GLU A 184 -12.29 -26.90 -11.52
N SER A 185 -13.25 -26.81 -12.45
CA SER A 185 -14.08 -27.96 -12.85
C SER A 185 -13.29 -29.10 -13.52
N LEU A 186 -12.09 -28.80 -14.05
CA LEU A 186 -11.23 -29.75 -14.75
C LEU A 186 -10.16 -30.37 -13.85
N LEU A 187 -9.88 -29.78 -12.67
CA LEU A 187 -8.77 -30.21 -11.81
C LEU A 187 -8.87 -31.67 -11.38
N SER A 188 -10.09 -32.21 -11.20
CA SER A 188 -10.28 -33.61 -10.82
C SER A 188 -10.05 -34.62 -11.96
N GLU A 189 -10.03 -34.14 -13.21
CA GLU A 189 -9.85 -34.97 -14.41
C GLU A 189 -8.39 -34.98 -14.91
N LEU A 190 -7.62 -33.97 -14.52
CA LEU A 190 -6.23 -33.79 -14.90
C LEU A 190 -5.27 -34.48 -13.92
N THR A 191 -4.15 -34.97 -14.43
CA THR A 191 -3.01 -35.36 -13.59
C THR A 191 -2.21 -34.11 -13.26
N ILE A 192 -2.32 -33.60 -12.03
CA ILE A 192 -1.61 -32.39 -11.59
C ILE A 192 -0.22 -32.76 -11.03
N PRO A 193 0.89 -32.33 -11.67
CA PRO A 193 2.24 -32.50 -11.14
C PRO A 193 2.38 -31.97 -9.71
N SER A 194 3.24 -32.59 -8.90
CA SER A 194 3.48 -32.19 -7.50
C SER A 194 3.89 -30.73 -7.36
N GLU A 195 4.72 -30.25 -8.26
CA GLU A 195 5.23 -28.88 -8.35
C GLU A 195 4.07 -27.87 -8.44
N LEU A 196 3.03 -28.18 -9.22
CA LEU A 196 1.87 -27.30 -9.39
C LEU A 196 0.93 -27.27 -8.18
N GLN A 197 1.07 -28.24 -7.27
CA GLN A 197 0.33 -28.27 -6.00
C GLN A 197 1.02 -27.42 -4.92
N GLU A 198 2.29 -27.05 -5.13
CA GLU A 198 3.07 -26.27 -4.17
C GLU A 198 2.93 -24.76 -4.44
N ALA A 199 2.25 -24.05 -3.54
CA ALA A 199 2.11 -22.59 -3.58
C ALA A 199 3.47 -21.86 -3.74
N ALA A 200 4.50 -22.35 -3.04
CA ALA A 200 5.84 -21.78 -3.11
C ALA A 200 6.48 -21.91 -4.51
N TRP A 201 6.20 -23.00 -5.24
CA TRP A 201 6.67 -23.18 -6.61
C TRP A 201 5.94 -22.24 -7.56
N ARG A 202 4.60 -22.14 -7.45
CA ARG A 202 3.79 -21.22 -8.25
C ARG A 202 4.14 -19.75 -8.02
N PHE A 203 4.61 -19.41 -6.82
CA PHE A 203 5.03 -18.05 -6.49
C PHE A 203 6.33 -17.64 -7.21
N THR A 204 7.23 -18.59 -7.46
CA THR A 204 8.56 -18.34 -8.09
C THR A 204 8.63 -18.72 -9.56
N HIS A 205 7.54 -19.25 -10.14
CA HIS A 205 7.45 -19.64 -11.54
C HIS A 205 6.26 -18.95 -12.22
N THR A 206 6.27 -18.95 -13.53
CA THR A 206 5.19 -18.38 -14.35
C THR A 206 4.07 -19.41 -14.58
N PRO A 207 2.82 -18.95 -14.76
CA PRO A 207 1.75 -19.81 -15.30
C PRO A 207 2.15 -20.53 -16.61
N SER A 208 2.93 -19.89 -17.48
CA SER A 208 3.44 -20.50 -18.72
C SER A 208 4.34 -21.73 -18.49
N GLU A 209 5.22 -21.68 -17.49
CA GLU A 209 6.02 -22.84 -17.08
C GLU A 209 5.12 -23.93 -16.50
N GLY A 210 4.12 -23.53 -15.70
CA GLY A 210 3.14 -24.46 -15.16
C GLY A 210 2.31 -25.18 -16.23
N LEU A 211 1.90 -24.46 -17.28
CA LEU A 211 1.20 -25.04 -18.44
C LEU A 211 2.06 -26.07 -19.17
N THR A 212 3.36 -25.82 -19.27
CA THR A 212 4.31 -26.77 -19.89
C THR A 212 4.34 -28.08 -19.10
N LEU A 213 4.50 -28.00 -17.77
CA LEU A 213 4.49 -29.19 -16.90
C LEU A 213 3.15 -29.93 -16.95
N LEU A 214 2.03 -29.19 -16.97
CA LEU A 214 0.69 -29.78 -17.01
C LEU A 214 0.45 -30.49 -18.35
N ALA A 215 0.87 -29.90 -19.47
CA ALA A 215 0.75 -30.47 -20.81
C ALA A 215 1.59 -31.76 -20.97
N GLU A 216 2.79 -31.80 -20.41
CA GLU A 216 3.63 -33.01 -20.39
C GLU A 216 2.95 -34.17 -19.63
N ALA A 217 2.28 -33.87 -18.52
CA ALA A 217 1.53 -34.85 -17.74
C ALA A 217 0.20 -35.27 -18.40
N ASN A 218 -0.34 -34.47 -19.32
CA ASN A 218 -1.67 -34.64 -19.91
C ASN A 218 -1.68 -34.48 -21.45
N PRO A 219 -0.92 -35.29 -22.22
CA PRO A 219 -0.65 -35.07 -23.65
C PRO A 219 -1.87 -35.18 -24.59
N GLY A 220 -3.04 -35.58 -24.09
CA GLY A 220 -4.29 -35.68 -24.86
C GLY A 220 -5.28 -34.53 -24.63
N TRP A 221 -4.98 -33.62 -23.71
CA TRP A 221 -5.87 -32.51 -23.34
C TRP A 221 -5.64 -31.29 -24.24
N ALA A 222 -6.69 -30.49 -24.44
CA ALA A 222 -6.56 -29.23 -25.15
C ALA A 222 -5.76 -28.23 -24.30
N ILE A 223 -4.87 -27.48 -24.95
CA ILE A 223 -4.03 -26.46 -24.27
C ILE A 223 -4.90 -25.40 -23.59
N ALA A 224 -6.03 -25.01 -24.19
CA ALA A 224 -6.95 -24.02 -23.60
C ALA A 224 -7.55 -24.50 -22.27
N ASP A 225 -7.97 -25.76 -22.21
CA ASP A 225 -8.54 -26.37 -20.99
C ASP A 225 -7.48 -26.48 -19.88
N MET A 226 -6.26 -26.86 -20.25
CA MET A 226 -5.13 -26.89 -19.31
C MET A 226 -4.70 -25.49 -18.85
N ALA A 227 -4.80 -24.48 -19.71
CA ALA A 227 -4.51 -23.10 -19.33
C ALA A 227 -5.55 -22.55 -18.34
N ASP A 228 -6.83 -22.90 -18.51
CA ASP A 228 -7.87 -22.62 -17.51
C ASP A 228 -7.54 -23.32 -16.18
N ALA A 229 -7.11 -24.59 -16.20
CA ALA A 229 -6.69 -25.31 -14.99
C ALA A 229 -5.48 -24.67 -14.29
N VAL A 230 -4.49 -24.18 -15.04
CA VAL A 230 -3.37 -23.39 -14.50
C VAL A 230 -3.86 -22.09 -13.86
N ALA A 231 -4.77 -21.37 -14.53
CA ALA A 231 -5.41 -20.18 -13.96
C ALA A 231 -6.10 -20.48 -12.62
N ALA A 232 -6.81 -21.61 -12.51
CA ALA A 232 -7.43 -22.07 -11.27
C ALA A 232 -6.40 -22.33 -10.16
N LEU A 233 -5.29 -22.98 -10.50
CA LEU A 233 -4.19 -23.24 -9.56
C LEU A 233 -3.57 -21.94 -9.02
N TRP A 234 -3.40 -20.92 -9.87
CA TRP A 234 -2.78 -19.64 -9.47
C TRP A 234 -3.67 -18.77 -8.56
N VAL A 235 -4.98 -19.01 -8.53
CA VAL A 235 -5.89 -18.31 -7.60
C VAL A 235 -6.25 -19.14 -6.36
N ALA A 236 -5.84 -20.41 -6.30
CA ALA A 236 -6.31 -21.40 -5.33
C ALA A 236 -5.95 -21.09 -3.86
N ASP A 237 -4.86 -20.36 -3.61
CA ASP A 237 -4.40 -20.06 -2.24
C ASP A 237 -5.06 -18.80 -1.64
N THR A 238 -5.97 -18.16 -2.39
CA THR A 238 -6.58 -16.89 -2.00
C THR A 238 -7.68 -17.09 -0.96
N SER A 239 -7.42 -16.73 0.31
CA SER A 239 -8.46 -16.78 1.35
C SER A 239 -9.44 -15.60 1.23
N ALA A 240 -10.73 -15.81 1.49
CA ALA A 240 -11.76 -14.78 1.37
C ALA A 240 -11.50 -13.53 2.24
N ARG A 241 -10.91 -13.71 3.44
CA ARG A 241 -10.56 -12.58 4.32
C ARG A 241 -9.35 -11.82 3.77
N THR A 242 -8.30 -12.55 3.38
CA THR A 242 -7.10 -11.98 2.77
C THR A 242 -7.45 -11.18 1.50
N LEU A 243 -8.40 -11.70 0.72
CA LEU A 243 -8.88 -11.07 -0.50
C LEU A 243 -9.61 -9.75 -0.24
N ALA A 244 -10.48 -9.69 0.77
CA ALA A 244 -11.20 -8.45 1.11
C ALA A 244 -10.25 -7.32 1.54
N ASP A 245 -9.25 -7.66 2.35
CA ASP A 245 -8.23 -6.71 2.78
C ASP A 245 -7.36 -6.25 1.59
N ALA A 246 -6.97 -7.16 0.71
CA ALA A 246 -6.21 -6.85 -0.51
C ALA A 246 -6.99 -5.98 -1.50
N ILE A 247 -8.29 -6.22 -1.69
CA ILE A 247 -9.17 -5.38 -2.52
C ILE A 247 -9.19 -3.95 -1.99
N SER A 248 -9.40 -3.77 -0.68
CA SER A 248 -9.40 -2.45 -0.04
C SER A 248 -8.06 -1.73 -0.22
N LEU A 249 -6.94 -2.44 -0.06
CA LEU A 249 -5.61 -1.88 -0.31
C LEU A 249 -5.44 -1.49 -1.78
N TYR A 250 -5.87 -2.34 -2.73
CA TYR A 250 -5.76 -2.08 -4.15
C TYR A 250 -6.59 -0.87 -4.60
N GLU A 251 -7.86 -0.79 -4.18
CA GLU A 251 -8.75 0.32 -4.53
C GLU A 251 -8.18 1.67 -4.06
N LYS A 252 -7.60 1.69 -2.86
CA LYS A 252 -7.05 2.91 -2.25
C LYS A 252 -5.68 3.32 -2.79
N ASN A 253 -4.89 2.38 -3.32
CA ASN A 253 -3.46 2.64 -3.59
C ASN A 253 -3.00 2.29 -5.01
N CYS A 254 -3.76 1.49 -5.76
CA CYS A 254 -3.34 0.93 -7.05
C CYS A 254 -4.29 1.34 -8.19
N ALA A 255 -5.60 1.33 -7.92
CA ALA A 255 -6.65 1.52 -8.93
C ALA A 255 -6.60 2.89 -9.65
N ALA A 256 -6.03 3.92 -9.01
CA ALA A 256 -5.89 5.24 -9.62
C ALA A 256 -5.06 5.21 -10.91
N CYS A 257 -4.04 4.35 -10.99
CA CYS A 257 -3.24 4.15 -12.19
C CYS A 257 -3.62 2.85 -12.94
N HIS A 258 -3.83 1.75 -12.20
CA HIS A 258 -4.05 0.44 -12.82
C HIS A 258 -5.52 0.13 -13.15
N GLY A 259 -6.45 1.05 -12.85
CA GLY A 259 -7.90 0.86 -13.04
C GLY A 259 -8.54 0.03 -11.93
N GLN A 260 -9.83 0.22 -11.65
CA GLN A 260 -10.52 -0.55 -10.60
C GLN A 260 -10.60 -2.05 -10.93
N THR A 261 -10.65 -2.37 -12.23
CA THR A 261 -10.72 -3.73 -12.76
C THR A 261 -9.37 -4.23 -13.25
N GLY A 262 -8.27 -3.51 -13.02
CA GLY A 262 -6.93 -3.91 -13.45
C GLY A 262 -6.62 -3.72 -14.93
N ASN A 263 -7.38 -2.93 -15.67
CA ASN A 263 -7.17 -2.74 -17.12
C ASN A 263 -6.04 -1.75 -17.49
N GLY A 264 -5.33 -1.19 -16.50
CA GLY A 264 -4.30 -0.17 -16.76
C GLY A 264 -4.87 1.19 -17.20
N ASP A 265 -6.18 1.39 -17.02
CA ASP A 265 -6.96 2.53 -17.51
C ASP A 265 -7.45 3.45 -16.37
N GLY A 266 -6.72 3.46 -15.25
CA GLY A 266 -7.04 4.31 -14.12
C GLY A 266 -7.04 5.80 -14.50
N PRO A 267 -7.79 6.66 -13.78
CA PRO A 267 -7.88 8.09 -14.09
C PRO A 267 -6.53 8.83 -14.11
N ALA A 268 -5.50 8.26 -13.51
CA ALA A 268 -4.14 8.78 -13.49
C ALA A 268 -3.17 8.05 -14.44
N ALA A 269 -3.63 7.07 -15.22
CA ALA A 269 -2.79 6.27 -16.10
C ALA A 269 -1.99 7.12 -17.10
N ASP A 270 -2.61 8.16 -17.67
CA ASP A 270 -1.95 9.05 -18.63
C ASP A 270 -0.93 10.02 -18.00
N THR A 271 -0.77 9.99 -16.67
CA THR A 271 0.17 10.86 -15.93
C THR A 271 1.49 10.17 -15.60
N THR A 272 1.60 8.86 -15.82
CA THR A 272 2.82 8.09 -15.54
C THR A 272 3.83 8.17 -16.69
N ALA A 273 5.10 7.86 -16.41
CA ALA A 273 6.14 7.89 -17.43
C ALA A 273 6.00 6.70 -18.40
N GLU A 274 5.57 5.56 -17.88
CA GLU A 274 5.26 4.34 -18.63
C GLU A 274 3.81 3.96 -18.38
N ALA A 275 3.15 3.36 -19.39
CA ALA A 275 1.79 2.88 -19.24
C ALA A 275 1.69 1.87 -18.08
N PRO A 276 0.71 2.01 -17.16
CA PRO A 276 0.51 1.03 -16.12
C PRO A 276 0.18 -0.34 -16.72
N ILE A 277 0.76 -1.41 -16.15
CA ILE A 277 0.43 -2.77 -16.57
C ILE A 277 -1.06 -3.05 -16.33
N ALA A 278 -1.69 -3.63 -17.34
CA ALA A 278 -3.05 -4.17 -17.27
C ALA A 278 -3.00 -5.58 -16.64
N PHE A 279 -3.25 -5.67 -15.33
CA PHE A 279 -3.34 -6.95 -14.63
C PHE A 279 -4.52 -7.81 -15.09
N ALA A 280 -5.55 -7.23 -15.70
CA ALA A 280 -6.65 -7.96 -16.32
C ALA A 280 -6.28 -8.61 -17.66
N ASP A 281 -5.13 -8.25 -18.25
CA ASP A 281 -4.60 -8.95 -19.42
C ASP A 281 -4.02 -10.30 -18.97
N ALA A 282 -4.85 -11.33 -19.10
CA ALA A 282 -4.50 -12.69 -18.74
C ALA A 282 -3.26 -13.21 -19.48
N ALA A 283 -3.06 -12.83 -20.76
CA ALA A 283 -1.89 -13.25 -21.53
C ALA A 283 -0.62 -12.59 -20.99
N HIS A 284 -0.70 -11.30 -20.63
CA HIS A 284 0.40 -10.59 -19.99
C HIS A 284 0.78 -11.22 -18.65
N MET A 285 -0.22 -11.47 -17.79
CA MET A 285 -0.03 -12.07 -16.46
C MET A 285 0.45 -13.52 -16.53
N PHE A 286 0.12 -14.26 -17.58
CA PHE A 286 0.57 -15.65 -17.76
C PHE A 286 2.10 -15.80 -17.85
N GLY A 287 2.79 -14.73 -18.24
CA GLY A 287 4.26 -14.65 -18.30
C GLY A 287 4.89 -13.93 -17.12
N ARG A 288 4.20 -13.81 -15.98
CA ARG A 288 4.72 -13.13 -14.77
C ARG A 288 4.93 -14.11 -13.63
N ARG A 289 5.91 -13.82 -12.77
CA ARG A 289 6.15 -14.54 -11.51
C ARG A 289 5.59 -13.73 -10.34
N GLY A 290 5.06 -14.42 -9.34
CA GLY A 290 4.48 -13.79 -8.14
C GLY A 290 5.53 -13.04 -7.31
N ASP A 291 6.72 -13.62 -7.16
CA ASP A 291 7.85 -13.01 -6.44
C ASP A 291 8.35 -11.72 -7.09
N VAL A 292 8.36 -11.64 -8.42
CA VAL A 292 8.68 -10.41 -9.17
C VAL A 292 7.61 -9.34 -8.96
N LEU A 293 6.32 -9.70 -9.02
CA LEU A 293 5.22 -8.76 -8.74
C LEU A 293 5.29 -8.23 -7.30
N TYR A 294 5.58 -9.10 -6.34
CA TYR A 294 5.82 -8.75 -4.94
C TYR A 294 6.99 -7.74 -4.83
N ALA A 295 8.13 -8.06 -5.44
CA ALA A 295 9.32 -7.23 -5.34
C ALA A 295 9.12 -5.85 -6.01
N LYS A 296 8.45 -5.81 -7.17
CA LYS A 296 8.09 -4.56 -7.87
C LYS A 296 7.18 -3.69 -7.02
N THR A 297 6.19 -4.28 -6.35
CA THR A 297 5.28 -3.55 -5.44
C THR A 297 6.06 -2.93 -4.27
N ARG A 298 6.95 -3.71 -3.65
CA ARG A 298 7.72 -3.22 -2.48
C ARG A 298 8.80 -2.21 -2.84
N ARG A 299 9.43 -2.32 -4.01
CA ARG A 299 10.49 -1.38 -4.44
C ARG A 299 9.94 -0.16 -5.17
N GLY A 300 8.78 -0.30 -5.79
CA GLY A 300 8.27 0.62 -6.80
C GLY A 300 8.87 0.35 -8.18
N GLY A 301 8.39 1.08 -9.19
CA GLY A 301 8.92 1.02 -10.55
C GLY A 301 9.90 2.17 -10.76
N MET A 302 11.17 1.92 -10.44
CA MET A 302 12.24 2.89 -10.63
C MET A 302 12.23 3.42 -12.07
N GLY A 303 11.94 4.72 -12.26
CA GLY A 303 11.82 5.36 -13.57
C GLY A 303 10.44 5.30 -14.23
N THR A 304 9.50 4.47 -13.77
CA THR A 304 8.14 4.37 -14.35
C THR A 304 7.13 5.34 -13.71
N GLY A 305 7.46 5.86 -12.53
CA GLY A 305 6.55 6.68 -11.71
C GLY A 305 5.72 5.88 -10.70
N MET A 306 5.88 4.54 -10.66
CA MET A 306 5.24 3.70 -9.65
C MET A 306 5.90 3.88 -8.26
N PRO A 307 5.15 4.29 -7.22
CA PRO A 307 5.69 4.51 -5.87
C PRO A 307 6.19 3.23 -5.19
N ASN A 308 7.11 3.38 -4.25
CA ASN A 308 7.53 2.31 -3.35
C ASN A 308 6.43 2.05 -2.29
N PHE A 309 5.97 0.81 -2.14
CA PHE A 309 5.03 0.43 -1.07
C PHE A 309 5.65 -0.38 0.07
N GLY A 310 6.93 -0.74 -0.01
CA GLY A 310 7.63 -1.53 1.00
C GLY A 310 7.82 -0.82 2.34
N THR A 311 7.65 0.51 2.40
CA THR A 311 7.63 1.31 3.64
C THR A 311 6.22 1.53 4.20
N VAL A 312 5.20 1.04 3.49
CA VAL A 312 3.79 1.30 3.77
C VAL A 312 3.05 0.01 4.10
N PHE A 313 3.32 -1.06 3.36
CA PHE A 313 2.68 -2.36 3.54
C PHE A 313 3.63 -3.38 4.16
N THR A 314 3.06 -4.31 4.92
CA THR A 314 3.75 -5.51 5.39
C THR A 314 4.04 -6.47 4.24
N ARG A 315 4.85 -7.51 4.51
CA ARG A 315 5.09 -8.58 3.54
C ARG A 315 3.79 -9.31 3.24
N GLU A 316 3.01 -9.57 4.26
CA GLU A 316 1.75 -10.32 4.20
C GLU A 316 0.70 -9.55 3.41
N GLU A 317 0.58 -8.23 3.61
CA GLU A 317 -0.28 -7.34 2.82
C GLU A 317 0.15 -7.30 1.35
N THR A 318 1.45 -7.29 1.08
CA THR A 318 1.96 -7.31 -0.31
C THR A 318 1.70 -8.66 -0.99
N LEU A 319 1.88 -9.77 -0.27
CA LEU A 319 1.56 -11.11 -0.80
C LEU A 319 0.06 -11.22 -1.12
N ALA A 320 -0.80 -10.74 -0.21
CA ALA A 320 -2.24 -10.68 -0.42
C ALA A 320 -2.63 -9.83 -1.65
N LEU A 321 -1.93 -8.71 -1.88
CA LEU A 321 -2.10 -7.92 -3.10
C LEU A 321 -1.73 -8.73 -4.34
N VAL A 322 -0.62 -9.47 -4.34
CA VAL A 322 -0.24 -10.33 -5.47
C VAL A 322 -1.30 -11.40 -5.75
N ASP A 323 -1.85 -12.03 -4.71
CA ASP A 323 -2.96 -12.98 -4.84
C ASP A 323 -4.17 -12.31 -5.50
N TYR A 324 -4.51 -11.09 -5.09
CA TYR A 324 -5.59 -10.33 -5.70
C TYR A 324 -5.31 -10.01 -7.19
N LEU A 325 -4.06 -9.68 -7.57
CA LEU A 325 -3.70 -9.45 -8.97
C LEU A 325 -3.97 -10.68 -9.86
N TRP A 326 -3.74 -11.89 -9.34
CA TRP A 326 -4.10 -13.12 -10.08
C TRP A 326 -5.60 -13.26 -10.32
N THR A 327 -6.42 -12.83 -9.36
CA THR A 327 -7.89 -12.85 -9.52
C THR A 327 -8.39 -11.85 -10.55
N LEU A 328 -7.72 -10.71 -10.72
CA LEU A 328 -8.00 -9.75 -11.80
C LEU A 328 -7.73 -10.35 -13.18
N ALA A 329 -6.67 -11.16 -13.30
CA ALA A 329 -6.25 -11.77 -14.55
C ALA A 329 -7.12 -12.95 -14.97
N PHE A 330 -7.45 -13.83 -14.02
CA PHE A 330 -8.03 -15.15 -14.31
C PHE A 330 -9.49 -15.30 -13.92
N GLY A 331 -10.07 -14.27 -13.27
CA GLY A 331 -11.37 -14.31 -12.63
C GLY A 331 -11.34 -15.23 -11.41
N ALA A 332 -11.83 -14.78 -10.24
CA ALA A 332 -11.94 -15.69 -9.10
C ALA A 332 -13.05 -16.73 -9.34
N ALA A 333 -12.85 -17.96 -8.88
CA ALA A 333 -13.97 -18.85 -8.57
C ALA A 333 -14.84 -18.18 -7.50
N GLY A 334 -16.00 -17.63 -7.91
CA GLY A 334 -16.99 -17.04 -7.00
C GLY A 334 -16.94 -15.53 -6.77
N SER A 335 -16.37 -14.73 -7.69
CA SER A 335 -16.78 -13.31 -7.78
C SER A 335 -18.14 -13.20 -8.49
N PRO A 336 -19.07 -12.35 -8.01
CA PRO A 336 -20.42 -12.22 -8.57
C PRO A 336 -20.46 -11.71 -10.01
#